data_AF-A0A9R1U0M1-F1
#
_entry.id   AF-A0A9R1U0M1-F1
#
_cell.length_a   1.000
_cell.length_b   1.000
_cell.length_c   1.000
_cell.angle_alpha   90.00
_cell.angle_beta   90.00
_cell.angle_gamma   90.00
#
_symmetry.space_group_name_H-M   'P 1'
#
loop_
_entity.id
_entity.type
_entity.pdbx_description
1 polymer ?
#
loop_
_entity_poly.entity_id
_entity_poly.type
_entity_poly.pdbx_seq_one_letter_code
_entity_poly.pdbx_strand_id
1 'polypeptide(L)'
;MRVGLAVQVFSNSVAHGMEVYKRKVEELKDSESTVDFCCWINRTFDALNRTEDLSGVTLDSLDCKIIQNSLKRLDDWGHLLNLEKYPQWFSYKTNCRGITSYSSLHLGFNRVSN
;
A
#
# COMPACT_ATOMS: atom_id res chain seq x y z
N MET A 1 -3.40 -6.28 -15.10
CA MET A 1 -2.28 -6.05 -14.16
C MET A 1 -2.13 -7.28 -13.29
N ARG A 2 -0.93 -7.90 -13.22
CA ARG A 2 -0.72 -9.12 -12.41
C ARG A 2 -0.29 -8.72 -11.01
N VAL A 3 -1.23 -8.77 -10.06
CA VAL A 3 -0.99 -8.36 -8.65
C VAL A 3 0.19 -9.12 -8.04
N GLY A 4 0.32 -10.42 -8.33
CA GLY A 4 1.44 -11.22 -7.85
C GLY A 4 2.82 -10.69 -8.26
N LEU A 5 2.96 -10.12 -9.46
CA LEU A 5 4.24 -9.54 -9.89
C LEU A 5 4.53 -8.23 -9.14
N ALA A 6 3.52 -7.41 -8.89
CA ALA A 6 3.68 -6.18 -8.13
C ALA A 6 4.13 -6.48 -6.68
N VAL A 7 3.52 -7.48 -6.05
CA VAL A 7 3.90 -7.91 -4.69
C VAL A 7 5.35 -8.40 -4.64
N GLN A 8 5.80 -9.15 -5.65
CA GLN A 8 7.19 -9.60 -5.73
C GLN A 8 8.18 -8.44 -5.79
N VAL A 9 7.89 -7.42 -6.62
CA VAL A 9 8.73 -6.23 -6.77
C VAL A 9 8.84 -5.45 -5.47
N PHE A 10 7.74 -5.30 -4.72
CA PHE A 10 7.74 -4.54 -3.46
C PHE A 10 8.01 -5.39 -2.22
N SER A 11 8.55 -6.60 -2.37
CA SER A 11 8.74 -7.51 -1.24
C SER A 11 9.86 -7.08 -0.29
N ASN A 12 9.79 -7.53 0.96
CA ASN A 12 10.88 -7.37 1.94
C ASN A 12 12.21 -7.94 1.42
N SER A 13 12.17 -8.99 0.58
CA SER A 13 13.38 -9.59 0.02
C SER A 13 14.10 -8.63 -0.95
N VAL A 14 13.36 -7.87 -1.75
CA VAL A 14 13.91 -6.85 -2.65
C VAL A 14 14.49 -5.70 -1.83
N ALA A 15 13.76 -5.21 -0.83
CA ALA A 15 14.24 -4.15 0.07
C ALA A 15 15.54 -4.54 0.78
N HIS A 16 15.62 -5.76 1.30
CA HIS A 16 16.83 -6.28 1.92
C HIS A 16 17.99 -6.43 0.91
N GLY A 17 17.69 -6.92 -0.30
CA GLY A 17 18.67 -7.00 -1.38
C GLY A 17 19.28 -5.62 -1.68
N MET A 18 18.45 -4.59 -1.82
CA MET A 18 18.91 -3.23 -2.08
C MET A 18 19.84 -2.72 -0.98
N GLU A 19 19.52 -2.93 0.30
CA GLU A 19 20.41 -2.56 1.42
C GLU A 19 21.77 -3.30 1.39
N VAL A 20 21.76 -4.58 1.01
CA VAL A 20 23.00 -5.37 0.90
C VAL A 20 23.86 -4.89 -0.28
N TYR A 21 23.23 -4.56 -1.40
CA TYR A 21 23.93 -4.20 -2.63
C TYR A 21 24.28 -2.71 -2.74
N LYS A 22 23.70 -1.81 -1.94
CA LYS A 22 24.01 -0.37 -2.01
C LYS A 22 25.48 0.00 -1.78
N ARG A 23 26.23 -0.86 -1.07
CA ARG A 23 27.68 -0.68 -0.87
C ARG A 23 28.53 -1.19 -2.03
N LYS A 24 27.92 -1.91 -2.97
CA LYS A 24 28.58 -2.61 -4.07
C LYS A 24 28.18 -2.06 -5.45
N VAL A 25 27.03 -1.40 -5.53
CA VAL A 25 26.40 -0.90 -6.76
C VAL A 25 26.12 0.59 -6.55
N GLU A 26 26.80 1.46 -7.29
CA GLU A 26 26.70 2.92 -7.11
C GLU A 26 25.29 3.42 -7.40
N GLU A 27 24.59 2.78 -8.35
CA GLU A 27 23.21 3.09 -8.71
C GLU A 27 22.21 2.86 -7.56
N LEU A 28 22.60 2.10 -6.54
CA LEU A 28 21.79 1.81 -5.36
C LEU A 28 22.17 2.66 -4.14
N LYS A 29 23.14 3.56 -4.26
CA LYS A 29 23.68 4.32 -3.12
C LYS A 29 22.65 5.17 -2.38
N ASP A 30 21.70 5.74 -3.12
CA ASP A 30 20.62 6.58 -2.60
C ASP A 30 19.27 5.84 -2.56
N SER A 31 19.32 4.51 -2.41
CA SER A 31 18.13 3.64 -2.49
C SER A 31 17.27 3.61 -1.22
N GLU A 32 17.64 4.34 -0.16
CA GLU A 32 16.96 4.33 1.15
C GLU A 32 15.46 4.62 1.02
N SER A 33 15.11 5.60 0.20
CA SER A 33 13.70 5.97 -0.01
C SER A 33 12.91 4.85 -0.70
N THR A 34 13.55 4.12 -1.64
CA THR A 34 12.93 2.98 -2.32
C THR A 34 12.84 1.77 -1.40
N VAL A 35 13.85 1.52 -0.56
CA VAL A 35 13.83 0.48 0.47
C VAL A 35 12.68 0.70 1.45
N ASP A 36 12.53 1.93 1.96
CA ASP A 36 11.44 2.29 2.86
C ASP A 36 10.07 2.14 2.18
N PHE A 37 9.97 2.56 0.91
CA PHE A 37 8.76 2.39 0.12
C PHE A 37 8.36 0.92 -0.04
N CYS A 38 9.30 0.05 -0.44
CA CYS A 38 9.05 -1.39 -0.57
C CYS A 38 8.60 -1.99 0.77
N CYS A 39 9.30 -1.69 1.86
CA CYS A 39 8.91 -2.17 3.20
C CYS A 39 7.51 -1.70 3.60
N TRP A 40 7.18 -0.44 3.32
CA TRP A 40 5.87 0.12 3.63
C TRP A 40 4.75 -0.55 2.83
N ILE A 41 4.91 -0.68 1.50
CA ILE A 41 3.92 -1.34 0.65
C ILE A 41 3.75 -2.81 1.02
N ASN A 42 4.84 -3.54 1.28
CA ASN A 42 4.78 -4.93 1.72
C ASN A 42 3.96 -5.07 3.01
N ARG A 43 4.26 -4.27 4.04
CA ARG A 43 3.52 -4.30 5.32
C ARG A 43 2.05 -3.95 5.16
N THR A 44 1.75 -2.98 4.30
CA THR A 44 0.36 -2.58 4.01
C THR A 44 -0.38 -3.72 3.31
N PHE A 45 0.26 -4.35 2.33
CA PHE A 45 -0.31 -5.49 1.62
C PHE A 45 -0.53 -6.69 2.54
N ASP A 46 0.42 -7.01 3.40
CA ASP A 46 0.30 -8.09 4.40
C ASP A 46 -0.85 -7.80 5.37
N ALA A 47 -0.94 -6.58 5.90
CA ALA A 47 -2.02 -6.18 6.81
C ALA A 47 -3.41 -6.26 6.15
N LEU A 48 -3.52 -5.96 4.85
CA LEU A 48 -4.78 -6.09 4.09
C LEU A 48 -5.15 -7.54 3.76
N ASN A 49 -4.17 -8.45 3.70
CA ASN A 49 -4.37 -9.84 3.28
C ASN A 49 -4.20 -10.86 4.42
N ARG A 50 -3.96 -10.42 5.65
CA ARG A 50 -3.84 -11.32 6.81
C ARG A 50 -5.20 -11.96 7.09
N THR A 51 -5.24 -13.28 7.03
CA THR A 51 -6.45 -14.10 7.20
C THR A 51 -6.49 -14.85 8.54
N GLU A 52 -5.47 -14.64 9.39
CA GLU A 52 -5.24 -15.44 10.61
C GLU A 52 -6.40 -15.43 11.60
N ASP A 53 -7.25 -14.40 11.58
CA ASP A 53 -8.50 -14.37 12.34
C ASP A 53 -9.68 -14.03 11.42
N LEU A 54 -10.58 -15.00 11.20
CA LEU A 54 -11.87 -14.84 10.50
C LEU A 54 -12.78 -13.72 11.08
N SER A 55 -12.35 -13.03 12.14
CA SER A 55 -13.03 -11.90 12.78
C SER A 55 -12.80 -10.54 12.12
N GLY A 56 -11.96 -10.45 11.08
CA GLY A 56 -11.64 -9.19 10.41
C GLY A 56 -10.74 -8.28 11.24
N VAL A 57 -10.36 -7.14 10.66
CA VAL A 57 -9.46 -6.16 11.27
C VAL A 57 -10.13 -5.49 12.46
N THR A 58 -9.69 -5.78 13.69
CA THR A 58 -10.18 -5.08 14.90
C THR A 58 -9.57 -3.68 14.99
N LEU A 59 -10.31 -2.72 15.56
CA LEU A 59 -9.89 -1.31 15.63
C LEU A 59 -8.54 -1.09 16.35
N ASP A 60 -8.20 -1.97 17.30
CA ASP A 60 -6.96 -1.86 18.07
C ASP A 60 -5.83 -2.78 17.55
N SER A 61 -6.11 -3.56 16.49
CA SER A 61 -5.13 -4.46 15.88
C SER A 61 -3.93 -3.72 15.30
N LEU A 62 -2.80 -4.43 15.26
CA LEU A 62 -1.60 -3.97 14.58
C LEU A 62 -1.89 -3.66 13.09
N ASP A 63 -2.68 -4.51 12.43
CA ASP A 63 -3.01 -4.35 11.01
C ASP A 63 -3.87 -3.10 10.76
N CYS A 64 -4.88 -2.80 11.60
CA CYS A 64 -5.64 -1.54 11.51
C CYS A 64 -4.72 -0.32 11.64
N LYS A 65 -3.75 -0.36 12.57
CA LYS A 65 -2.78 0.73 12.75
C LYS A 65 -1.86 0.87 11.53
N ILE A 66 -1.39 -0.24 10.96
CA ILE A 66 -0.59 -0.24 9.72
C ILE A 66 -1.39 0.40 8.58
N ILE A 67 -2.65 0.01 8.40
CA ILE A 67 -3.53 0.55 7.36
C ILE A 67 -3.79 2.05 7.57
N GLN A 68 -4.14 2.48 8.79
CA GLN A 68 -4.37 3.90 9.08
C GLN A 68 -3.13 4.76 8.82
N ASN A 69 -1.96 4.31 9.27
CA ASN A 69 -0.70 5.01 9.03
C ASN A 69 -0.37 5.09 7.53
N SER A 70 -0.70 4.04 6.78
CA SER A 70 -0.47 3.99 5.33
C SER A 70 -1.38 4.95 4.58
N LEU A 71 -2.64 5.06 4.98
CA LEU A 71 -3.58 6.03 4.42
C LEU A 71 -3.13 7.45 4.71
N LYS A 72 -2.73 7.75 5.95
CA LYS A 72 -2.16 9.06 6.29
C LYS A 72 -0.94 9.40 5.43
N ARG A 73 -0.03 8.44 5.23
CA ARG A 73 1.16 8.65 4.40
C ARG A 73 0.80 8.92 2.93
N LEU A 74 -0.23 8.27 2.39
CA LEU A 74 -0.75 8.56 1.05
C LEU A 74 -1.36 9.96 0.98
N ASP A 75 -2.12 10.37 1.99
CA ASP A 75 -2.70 11.71 2.07
C ASP A 75 -1.60 12.78 2.07
N ASP A 76 -0.59 12.62 2.94
CA ASP A 76 0.59 13.50 3.02
C ASP A 76 1.32 13.57 1.67
N TRP A 77 1.49 12.43 0.99
CA TRP A 77 2.08 12.37 -0.34
C TRP A 77 1.27 13.12 -1.40
N GLY A 78 -0.06 12.97 -1.43
CA GLY A 78 -0.88 13.70 -2.40
C GLY A 78 -0.93 15.20 -2.15
N HIS A 79 -0.83 15.63 -0.89
CA HIS A 79 -0.67 17.04 -0.55
C HIS A 79 0.64 17.62 -1.10
N LEU A 80 1.76 16.90 -0.94
CA LEU A 80 3.06 17.31 -1.49
C LEU A 80 3.07 17.43 -3.01
N LEU A 81 2.26 16.63 -3.70
CA LEU A 81 2.14 16.61 -5.15
C LEU A 81 1.14 17.64 -5.72
N ASN A 82 0.55 18.50 -4.87
CA ASN A 82 -0.54 19.41 -5.26
C ASN A 82 -1.66 18.69 -6.03
N LEU A 83 -1.98 17.46 -5.64
CA LEU A 83 -3.14 16.76 -6.18
C LEU A 83 -4.40 17.43 -5.60
N GLU A 84 -4.82 18.55 -6.18
CA GLU A 84 -6.01 19.33 -5.77
C GLU A 84 -7.32 18.53 -5.87
N LYS A 85 -7.31 17.41 -6.59
CA LYS A 85 -8.47 16.55 -6.80
C LYS A 85 -8.13 15.11 -6.46
N TYR A 86 -8.32 14.75 -5.20
CA TYR A 86 -8.74 13.38 -4.92
C TYR A 86 -10.11 13.15 -5.56
N PRO A 87 -10.30 12.08 -6.33
CA PRO A 87 -11.64 11.65 -6.72
C PRO A 87 -12.52 11.55 -5.46
N GLN A 88 -13.79 11.96 -5.56
CA GLN A 88 -14.69 12.05 -4.40
C GLN A 88 -14.82 10.72 -3.60
N TRP A 89 -14.52 9.57 -4.23
CA TRP A 89 -14.49 8.26 -3.59
C TRP A 89 -13.24 7.98 -2.73
N PHE A 90 -12.18 8.81 -2.81
CA PHE A 90 -11.02 8.71 -1.92
C PHE A 90 -11.25 9.44 -0.58
N SER A 91 -12.24 10.35 -0.53
CA SER A 91 -12.58 11.17 0.65
C SER A 91 -13.50 10.45 1.64
N TYR A 92 -13.29 9.15 1.87
CA TYR A 92 -13.88 8.49 3.02
C TYR A 92 -12.88 8.57 4.17
N LYS A 93 -13.21 9.32 5.23
CA LYS A 93 -12.57 9.19 6.53
C LYS A 93 -12.67 7.72 6.96
N THR A 94 -11.64 6.93 6.67
CA THR A 94 -11.57 5.52 7.01
C THR A 94 -11.31 5.40 8.51
N ASN A 95 -12.38 5.32 9.29
CA ASN A 95 -12.30 4.53 10.51
C ASN A 95 -12.27 3.05 10.08
N CYS A 96 -11.49 2.19 10.75
CA CYS A 96 -11.43 0.74 10.41
C CYS A 96 -12.81 0.04 10.53
N ARG A 97 -13.86 0.74 10.97
CA ARG A 97 -15.27 0.29 10.93
C ARG A 97 -15.83 0.14 9.51
N GLY A 98 -15.22 0.79 8.51
CA GLY A 98 -15.65 0.72 7.10
C GLY A 98 -14.94 -0.34 6.26
N ILE A 99 -13.95 -1.08 6.80
CA ILE A 99 -13.20 -2.09 6.05
C ILE A 99 -13.97 -3.44 5.98
N THR A 100 -15.05 -3.57 6.76
CA THR A 100 -15.89 -4.77 6.83
C THR A 100 -17.30 -4.54 6.27
N SER A 101 -17.44 -4.04 5.04
CA SER A 101 -18.59 -4.35 4.18
C SER A 101 -18.38 -3.78 2.78
N TYR A 102 -18.86 -4.49 1.77
CA TYR A 102 -18.88 -4.15 0.34
C TYR A 102 -17.64 -4.53 -0.48
N SER A 103 -17.61 -5.81 -0.81
CA SER A 103 -17.47 -6.30 -2.18
C SER A 103 -18.02 -5.32 -3.23
N SER A 104 -17.17 -4.43 -3.75
CA SER A 104 -17.21 -3.89 -5.12
C SER A 104 -16.10 -2.85 -5.28
N LEU A 105 -14.89 -3.33 -5.52
CA LEU A 105 -13.93 -2.60 -6.36
C LEU A 105 -14.58 -2.46 -7.74
N HIS A 106 -15.40 -1.42 -7.93
CA HIS A 106 -15.67 -0.88 -9.26
C HIS A 106 -14.38 -0.21 -9.75
N LEU A 107 -13.41 -1.06 -10.11
CA LEU A 107 -12.39 -0.70 -11.08
C LEU A 107 -13.16 -0.39 -12.36
N GLY A 108 -13.35 0.90 -12.64
CA GLY A 108 -13.82 1.41 -13.92
C GLY A 108 -12.81 1.07 -15.02
N PHE A 109 -12.71 -0.20 -15.38
CA PHE A 109 -12.28 -0.61 -16.71
C PHE A 109 -13.47 -0.40 -17.63
N ASN A 110 -13.47 0.73 -18.34
CA ASN A 110 -14.30 0.91 -19.52
C ASN A 110 -14.05 -0.28 -20.46
N ARG A 111 -14.97 -1.24 -20.51
CA ARG A 111 -15.13 -2.12 -21.66
C ARG A 111 -15.74 -1.27 -22.76
N VAL A 112 -14.88 -0.67 -23.59
CA VAL A 112 -15.27 -0.39 -24.97
C VAL A 112 -15.50 -1.75 -25.61
N SER A 113 -16.76 -2.07 -25.89
CA SER A 113 -17.16 -3.21 -26.72
C SER A 113 -17.79 -2.60 -27.96
N ASN A 114 -17.22 -2.93 -29.13
CA ASN A 114 -17.78 -2.65 -30.45
C ASN A 114 -19.18 -3.25 -30.61
#